data_AF-A0A1I5MJM2-F1
#
_entry.id   AF-A0A1I5MJM2-F1
#
_cell.length_a   1.000
_cell.length_b   1.000
_cell.length_c   1.000
_cell.angle_alpha   90.00
_cell.angle_beta   90.00
_cell.angle_gamma   90.00
#
_symmetry.space_group_name_H-M   'P 1'
#
loop_
_entity.id
_entity.type
_entity.pdbx_description
1 polymer ?
#
loop_
_entity_poly.entity_id
_entity_poly.type
_entity_poly.pdbx_seq_one_letter_code
_entity_poly.pdbx_strand_id
1 'polypeptide(L)'
;MAVEEEVFPLMIGGVLLISALEAAAGWMLLRGRRGARKKLMTHVLLMLGGFYFLFRCVFASRMGVSAAIPSISNSAGMGLFGLLWAASAICVISLVDELINRE
;
A
#
# COMPACT_ATOMS: atom_id res chain seq x y z
N MET A 1 -19.00 9.28 -14.93
CA MET A 1 -17.95 10.23 -15.32
C MET A 1 -17.69 11.29 -14.26
N ALA A 2 -18.69 11.94 -13.64
CA ALA A 2 -18.46 12.87 -12.52
C ALA A 2 -18.01 12.19 -11.20
N VAL A 3 -18.55 11.01 -10.88
CA VAL A 3 -18.20 10.30 -9.64
C VAL A 3 -16.74 9.83 -9.63
N GLU A 4 -16.23 9.27 -10.73
CA GLU A 4 -14.80 8.88 -10.83
C GLU A 4 -13.85 10.09 -10.79
N GLU A 5 -14.34 11.26 -11.19
CA GLU A 5 -13.61 12.53 -11.19
C GLU A 5 -13.30 13.05 -9.78
N GLU A 6 -14.25 12.88 -8.87
CA GLU A 6 -14.10 13.27 -7.47
C GLU A 6 -13.50 12.13 -6.63
N VAL A 7 -13.86 10.88 -6.91
CA VAL A 7 -13.45 9.72 -6.10
C VAL A 7 -11.97 9.41 -6.25
N PHE A 8 -11.40 9.53 -7.46
CA PHE A 8 -9.98 9.21 -7.69
C PHE A 8 -9.02 10.07 -6.85
N PRO A 9 -9.07 11.42 -6.90
CA PRO A 9 -8.19 12.25 -6.08
C PRO A 9 -8.46 12.11 -4.57
N LEU A 10 -9.71 11.88 -4.18
CA LEU A 10 -10.09 11.72 -2.78
C LEU A 10 -9.56 10.40 -2.19
N MET A 11 -9.59 9.33 -2.98
CA MET A 11 -9.02 8.03 -2.62
C MET A 11 -7.49 8.08 -2.57
N ILE A 12 -6.82 8.75 -3.52
CA ILE A 12 -5.37 8.97 -3.45
C ILE A 12 -5.02 9.77 -2.19
N GLY A 13 -5.73 10.88 -1.94
CA GLY A 13 -5.54 11.71 -0.77
C GLY A 13 -5.72 10.93 0.53
N GLY A 14 -6.77 10.09 0.61
CA GLY A 14 -7.04 9.22 1.75
C GLY A 14 -5.92 8.21 2.00
N VAL A 15 -5.44 7.51 0.95
CA VAL A 15 -4.32 6.56 1.08
C VAL A 15 -3.05 7.27 1.52
N LEU A 16 -2.70 8.40 0.91
CA LEU A 16 -1.51 9.17 1.31
C LEU A 16 -1.60 9.68 2.75
N LEU A 17 -2.77 10.17 3.16
CA LEU A 17 -3.00 10.65 4.52
C LEU A 17 -2.86 9.52 5.54
N ILE A 18 -3.50 8.37 5.30
CA ILE A 18 -3.42 7.22 6.22
C ILE A 18 -1.99 6.68 6.28
N SER A 19 -1.31 6.54 5.14
CA SER A 19 0.10 6.09 5.11
C SER A 19 1.04 7.07 5.82
N ALA A 20 0.81 8.38 5.72
CA ALA A 20 1.59 9.38 6.45
C ALA A 20 1.33 9.30 7.97
N LEU A 21 0.07 9.15 8.37
CA LEU A 21 -0.30 8.96 9.78
C LEU A 21 0.30 7.68 10.35
N GLU A 22 0.24 6.58 9.60
CA GLU A 22 0.83 5.29 9.99
C GLU A 22 2.35 5.40 10.15
N ALA A 23 3.03 6.04 9.20
CA ALA A 23 4.47 6.28 9.29
C ALA A 23 4.83 7.18 10.48
N ALA A 24 4.06 8.25 10.74
CA ALA A 24 4.29 9.17 11.84
C ALA A 24 4.05 8.50 13.21
N ALA A 25 2.91 7.81 13.37
CA ALA A 25 2.58 7.06 14.58
C ALA A 25 3.61 5.96 14.83
N GLY A 26 3.97 5.21 13.79
CA GLY A 26 5.02 4.21 13.81
C GLY A 26 6.37 4.74 14.26
N TRP A 27 6.76 5.91 13.74
CA TRP A 27 8.00 6.57 14.11
C TRP A 27 8.01 7.03 15.57
N MET A 28 6.89 7.55 16.07
CA MET A 28 6.74 7.99 17.46
C MET A 28 6.71 6.82 18.44
N LEU A 29 5.93 5.78 18.15
CA LEU A 29 5.75 4.60 19.03
C LEU A 29 7.00 3.71 19.07
N LEU A 30 7.70 3.57 17.94
CA LEU A 30 8.90 2.72 17.85
C LEU A 30 10.20 3.53 18.02
N ARG A 31 10.14 4.67 18.72
CA ARG A 31 11.26 5.59 18.98
C ARG A 31 12.28 4.93 19.93
N GLY A 32 13.09 4.03 19.38
CA GLY A 32 14.10 3.26 20.10
C GLY A 32 14.34 1.89 19.47
N ARG A 33 13.35 1.33 18.78
CA ARG A 33 13.42 0.01 18.13
C ARG A 33 13.65 0.19 16.62
N ARG A 34 14.90 0.42 16.22
CA ARG A 34 15.29 0.68 14.81
C ARG A 34 14.88 -0.48 13.86
N GLY A 35 14.90 -1.73 14.34
CA GLY A 35 14.49 -2.93 13.59
C GLY A 35 12.99 -2.91 13.26
N ALA A 36 12.17 -2.89 14.31
CA ALA A 36 10.73 -2.70 14.22
C ALA A 36 10.31 -1.52 13.31
N ARG A 37 10.95 -0.36 13.47
CA ARG A 37 10.67 0.82 12.62
C ARG A 37 10.97 0.58 11.15
N LYS A 38 12.07 -0.13 10.83
CA LYS A 38 12.40 -0.48 9.45
C LYS A 38 11.33 -1.40 8.86
N LYS A 39 10.88 -2.41 9.59
CA LYS A 39 9.81 -3.32 9.15
C LYS A 39 8.50 -2.58 8.88
N LEU A 40 8.12 -1.66 9.76
CA LEU A 40 6.93 -0.84 9.57
C LEU A 40 7.04 0.12 8.36
N MET A 41 8.19 0.77 8.16
CA MET A 41 8.41 1.58 6.95
C MET A 41 8.35 0.74 5.68
N THR A 42 8.92 -0.47 5.70
CA THR A 42 8.81 -1.42 4.57
C THR A 42 7.35 -1.80 4.33
N HIS A 43 6.56 -2.06 5.37
CA HIS A 43 5.12 -2.31 5.26
C HIS A 43 4.40 -1.15 4.55
N VAL A 44 4.59 0.09 5.01
CA VAL A 44 3.96 1.28 4.41
C VAL A 44 4.34 1.43 2.94
N LEU A 45 5.61 1.22 2.59
CA LEU A 45 6.07 1.28 1.19
C LEU A 45 5.45 0.17 0.32
N LEU A 46 5.34 -1.05 0.83
CA LEU A 46 4.69 -2.15 0.13
C LEU A 46 3.20 -1.89 -0.08
N MET A 47 2.51 -1.32 0.92
CA MET A 47 1.11 -0.93 0.81
C MET A 47 0.92 0.18 -0.22
N LEU A 48 1.76 1.22 -0.22
CA LEU A 48 1.71 2.28 -1.24
C LEU A 48 1.93 1.73 -2.66
N GLY A 49 2.90 0.83 -2.82
CA GLY A 49 3.10 0.11 -4.08
C GLY A 49 1.88 -0.73 -4.47
N GLY A 50 1.27 -1.43 -3.51
CA GLY A 50 0.05 -2.20 -3.73
C GLY A 50 -1.10 -1.32 -4.20
N PHE A 51 -1.36 -0.20 -3.51
CA PHE A 51 -2.39 0.75 -3.90
C PHE A 51 -2.16 1.35 -5.28
N TYR A 52 -0.91 1.57 -5.70
CA TYR A 52 -0.61 1.99 -7.07
C TYR A 52 -1.10 0.98 -8.11
N PHE A 53 -0.85 -0.32 -7.91
CA PHE A 53 -1.36 -1.35 -8.81
C PHE A 53 -2.89 -1.51 -8.74
N LEU A 54 -3.47 -1.38 -7.54
CA LEU A 54 -4.92 -1.38 -7.35
C LEU A 54 -5.57 -0.22 -8.12
N PHE A 55 -5.02 0.98 -8.01
CA PHE A 55 -5.50 2.17 -8.72
C PHE A 55 -5.34 2.01 -10.23
N ARG A 56 -4.29 1.32 -10.70
CA ARG A 56 -4.15 0.96 -12.13
C ARG A 56 -5.26 0.06 -12.62
N CYS A 57 -5.72 -0.89 -11.81
CA CYS A 57 -6.81 -1.79 -12.20
C CYS A 57 -8.17 -1.09 -12.15
N VAL A 58 -8.42 -0.29 -11.10
CA VAL A 58 -9.73 0.34 -10.86
C VAL A 58 -9.92 1.59 -11.72
N PHE A 59 -8.88 2.38 -11.93
CA PHE A 59 -8.92 3.67 -12.65
C PHE A 59 -8.06 3.66 -13.92
N ALA A 60 -8.00 2.50 -14.60
CA ALA A 60 -7.21 2.32 -15.82
C ALA A 60 -7.46 3.41 -16.88
N SER A 61 -8.73 3.79 -17.04
CA SER A 61 -9.21 4.86 -17.93
C SER A 61 -8.64 6.24 -17.60
N ARG A 62 -8.36 6.53 -16.32
CA ARG A 62 -7.83 7.83 -15.85
C ARG A 62 -6.31 7.88 -15.84
N MET A 63 -5.64 6.74 -15.69
CA MET A 63 -4.17 6.66 -15.76
C MET A 63 -3.63 6.45 -17.18
N GLY A 64 -4.48 6.61 -18.21
CA GLY A 64 -4.06 6.50 -19.61
C GLY A 64 -3.57 5.10 -19.99
N VAL A 65 -3.96 4.07 -19.23
CA VAL A 65 -3.52 2.70 -19.46
C VAL A 65 -4.38 2.10 -20.56
N SER A 66 -3.94 2.29 -21.81
CA SER A 66 -4.54 1.65 -22.97
C SER A 66 -3.92 0.26 -23.17
N ALA A 67 -4.37 -0.73 -22.41
CA ALA A 67 -3.96 -2.11 -22.61
C ALA A 67 -4.70 -2.70 -23.82
N ALA A 68 -3.99 -3.38 -24.73
CA ALA A 68 -4.58 -4.06 -25.88
C ALA A 68 -5.66 -5.09 -25.48
N ILE A 69 -5.54 -5.67 -24.28
CA ILE A 69 -6.54 -6.50 -23.63
C ILE A 69 -6.67 -6.06 -22.16
N PRO A 70 -7.72 -5.32 -21.79
CA PRO A 70 -7.90 -4.77 -20.44
C PRO A 70 -7.90 -5.86 -19.34
N SER A 71 -8.46 -7.04 -19.62
CA SER A 71 -8.56 -8.13 -18.65
C SER A 71 -7.21 -8.71 -18.23
N ILE A 72 -6.25 -8.82 -19.16
CA ILE A 72 -4.91 -9.35 -18.87
C ILE A 72 -4.12 -8.35 -18.04
N SER A 73 -4.14 -7.06 -18.40
CA SER A 73 -3.43 -6.03 -17.64
C SER A 73 -4.03 -5.84 -16.24
N ASN A 74 -5.35 -5.96 -16.10
CA ASN A 74 -6.02 -5.84 -14.80
C ASN A 74 -5.76 -7.07 -13.93
N SER A 75 -5.75 -8.28 -14.50
CA SER A 75 -5.41 -9.51 -13.78
C SER A 75 -3.96 -9.49 -13.27
N ALA A 76 -3.01 -9.08 -14.11
CA ALA A 76 -1.61 -8.93 -13.73
C ALA A 76 -1.41 -7.86 -12.64
N GLY A 77 -2.08 -6.70 -12.77
CA GLY A 77 -2.05 -5.64 -11.75
C GLY A 77 -2.66 -6.10 -10.42
N MET A 78 -3.76 -6.83 -10.46
CA MET A 78 -4.39 -7.40 -9.25
C MET A 78 -3.49 -8.46 -8.60
N GLY A 79 -2.79 -9.28 -9.40
CA GLY A 79 -1.81 -10.25 -8.90
C GLY A 79 -0.62 -9.56 -8.21
N LEU A 80 -0.07 -8.50 -8.80
CA LEU A 80 1.01 -7.71 -8.20
C LEU A 80 0.56 -7.00 -6.92
N PHE A 81 -0.66 -6.47 -6.90
CA PHE A 81 -1.28 -5.97 -5.67
C PHE A 81 -1.33 -7.06 -4.59
N GLY A 82 -1.81 -8.25 -4.91
CA GLY A 82 -1.88 -9.38 -3.98
C GLY A 82 -0.52 -9.78 -3.42
N LEU A 83 0.53 -9.81 -4.26
CA LEU A 83 1.90 -10.12 -3.82
C LEU A 83 2.47 -9.04 -2.89
N LEU A 84 2.28 -7.76 -3.22
CA LEU A 84 2.73 -6.66 -2.37
C LEU A 84 1.97 -6.62 -1.05
N TRP A 85 0.67 -6.92 -1.08
CA TRP A 85 -0.16 -7.07 0.12
C TRP A 85 0.31 -8.23 0.99
N ALA A 86 0.62 -9.40 0.40
CA ALA A 86 1.15 -10.53 1.14
C ALA A 86 2.52 -10.22 1.78
N ALA A 87 3.44 -9.60 1.04
CA ALA A 87 4.73 -9.16 1.57
C ALA A 87 4.58 -8.13 2.69
N SER A 88 3.61 -7.22 2.55
CA SER A 88 3.23 -6.22 3.54
C SER A 88 2.72 -6.88 4.83
N ALA A 89 1.85 -7.90 4.73
CA ALA A 89 1.37 -8.67 5.87
C ALA A 89 2.50 -9.40 6.60
N ILE A 90 3.46 -9.99 5.86
CA ILE A 90 4.65 -10.62 6.45
C ILE A 90 5.47 -9.61 7.24
N CYS A 91 5.62 -8.37 6.75
CA CYS A 91 6.32 -7.31 7.49
C CYS A 91 5.64 -6.99 8.82
N VAL A 92 4.31 -6.93 8.86
CA VAL A 92 3.53 -6.69 10.10
C VAL A 92 3.64 -7.86 11.05
N ILE A 93 3.49 -9.10 10.57
CA ILE A 93 3.64 -10.30 11.41
C ILE A 93 5.05 -10.35 12.01
N SER A 94 6.08 -10.10 11.20
CA SER A 94 7.46 -10.06 11.68
C SER A 94 7.75 -8.90 12.62
N LEU A 95 7.02 -7.78 12.49
CA LEU A 95 7.08 -6.67 13.44
C LEU A 95 6.45 -7.07 14.77
N VAL A 96 5.25 -7.65 14.76
CA VAL A 96 4.55 -8.12 15.97
C VAL A 96 5.37 -9.18 16.70
N ASP A 97 5.94 -10.14 15.97
CA ASP A 97 6.86 -11.14 16.53
C ASP A 97 8.08 -10.49 17.20
N GLU A 98 8.71 -9.50 16.56
CA GLU A 98 9.84 -8.76 17.15
C GLU A 98 9.43 -7.99 18.41
N LEU A 99 8.20 -7.47 18.46
CA LEU A 99 7.72 -6.72 19.62
C LEU A 99 7.32 -7.61 20.79
N ILE A 100 6.85 -8.84 20.53
CA ILE A 100 6.41 -9.80 21.57
C ILE A 100 7.58 -10.64 22.09
N ASN A 101 8.43 -11.16 21.20
CA ASN A 101 9.42 -12.19 21.54
C ASN A 101 10.83 -11.65 21.80
N ARG A 102 11.08 -10.34 21.63
CA ARG A 102 12.38 -9.73 21.93
C ARG A 102 12.35 -8.72 23.08
N GLU A 103 11.39 -8.87 24.00
CA GLU A 103 11.43 -8.23 25.33
C GLU A 103 12.15 -9.12 26.35
#